data_AF-A0A821MRV7-F1
#
_entry.id   AF-A0A821MRV7-F1
#
_cell.length_a   1.000
_cell.length_b   1.000
_cell.length_c   1.000
_cell.angle_alpha   90.00
_cell.angle_beta   90.00
_cell.angle_gamma   90.00
#
_symmetry.space_group_name_H-M   'P 1'
#
loop_
_entity.id
_entity.type
_entity.pdbx_description
1 polymer ?
#
loop_
_entity_poly.entity_id
_entity_poly.type
_entity_poly.pdbx_seq_one_letter_code
_entity_poly.pdbx_strand_id
1 'polypeptide(L)' 'MKQFPLRLSWAMAIHKAQGITVDQVIISTKDMFGTGMGYTALSRVRTLEGLFLIDLHPNKFYCNENVD' A
#
# COMPACT_ATOMS: atom_id res chain seq x y z
N MET A 1 -17.24 -19.06 20.60
CA MET A 1 -16.34 -19.64 19.57
C MET A 1 -14.93 -19.09 19.79
N LYS A 2 -13.90 -19.94 19.81
CA LYS A 2 -12.49 -19.52 19.78
C LYS A 2 -12.03 -19.53 18.32
N GLN A 3 -11.39 -18.45 17.87
CA GLN A 3 -10.80 -18.34 16.54
C GLN A 3 -9.27 -18.39 16.66
N PHE A 4 -8.59 -18.98 15.68
CA PHE A 4 -7.14 -18.95 15.59
C PHE A 4 -6.69 -17.55 15.15
N PRO A 5 -5.59 -16.99 15.71
CA PRO A 5 -5.10 -15.66 15.36
C PRO A 5 -4.35 -15.68 14.01
N LEU A 6 -4.99 -16.17 12.96
CA LEU A 6 -4.44 -16.31 11.61
C LEU A 6 -5.35 -15.60 10.60
N ARG A 7 -4.73 -14.98 9.60
CA ARG A 7 -5.42 -14.37 8.45
C ARG A 7 -4.55 -14.55 7.21
N LEU A 8 -5.18 -14.84 6.07
CA LEU A 8 -4.51 -14.81 4.76
C LEU A 8 -3.93 -13.41 4.52
N SER A 9 -2.63 -13.33 4.27
CA SER A 9 -1.87 -12.08 4.18
C SER A 9 -1.15 -11.88 2.84
N TRP A 10 -1.42 -12.73 1.84
CA TRP A 10 -0.82 -12.59 0.51
C TRP A 10 -1.21 -11.28 -0.18
N ALA A 11 -2.47 -10.88 -0.03
CA ALA A 11 -2.99 -9.60 -0.48
C ALA A 11 -3.70 -8.92 0.69
N MET A 12 -3.47 -7.62 0.83
CA MET A 12 -4.13 -6.80 1.84
C MET A 12 -4.35 -5.39 1.34
N ALA A 13 -5.34 -4.72 1.90
CA ALA A 13 -5.57 -3.31 1.61
C ALA A 13 -4.44 -2.45 2.21
N ILE A 14 -4.12 -1.34 1.55
CA ILE A 14 -3.06 -0.41 1.95
C ILE A 14 -3.21 0.05 3.41
N HIS A 15 -4.43 0.33 3.87
CA HIS A 15 -4.68 0.74 5.26
C HIS A 15 -4.34 -0.35 6.29
N LYS A 16 -4.42 -1.63 5.92
CA LYS A 16 -3.98 -2.74 6.80
C LYS A 16 -2.46 -2.92 6.78
N ALA A 17 -1.80 -2.44 5.73
CA ALA A 17 -0.35 -2.47 5.61
C ALA A 17 0.33 -1.28 6.31
N GLN A 18 -0.42 -0.31 6.83
CA GLN A 18 0.13 0.85 7.51
C GLN A 18 0.96 0.41 8.73
N GLY A 19 2.25 0.75 8.72
CA GLY A 19 3.21 0.34 9.77
C GLY A 19 3.94 -0.98 9.50
N ILE A 20 3.61 -1.69 8.43
CA ILE A 20 4.34 -2.90 8.01
C ILE A 20 5.57 -2.49 7.18
N THR A 21 6.62 -3.32 7.22
CA THR A 21 7.78 -3.23 6.33
C THR A 21 7.94 -4.55 5.59
N VAL A 22 8.12 -4.51 4.28
CA VAL A 22 8.25 -5.70 3.41
C VAL A 22 9.45 -5.57 2.48
N ASP A 23 9.99 -6.72 2.06
CA ASP A 23 11.08 -6.78 1.08
C ASP A 23 10.63 -6.58 -0.34
N GLN A 24 9.50 -7.21 -0.68
CA GLN A 24 8.96 -7.20 -2.02
C GLN A 24 7.45 -6.97 -1.94
N VAL A 25 6.95 -6.15 -2.86
CA VAL A 25 5.53 -5.85 -2.93
C VAL A 25 5.11 -5.58 -4.37
N ILE A 26 3.92 -6.09 -4.71
CA ILE A 26 3.21 -5.69 -5.93
C ILE A 26 2.08 -4.75 -5.50
N ILE A 27 2.06 -3.54 -6.05
CA ILE A 27 1.04 -2.54 -5.77
C ILE A 27 0.29 -2.24 -7.08
N SER A 28 -1.03 -2.46 -7.08
CA SER A 28 -1.91 -1.98 -8.15
C SER A 28 -2.44 -0.59 -7.80
N THR A 29 -2.38 0.34 -8.74
CA THR A 29 -2.92 1.70 -8.53
C THR A 29 -4.33 1.91 -9.11
N LYS A 30 -4.90 0.87 -9.74
CA LYS A 30 -6.24 0.88 -10.36
C LYS A 30 -7.32 1.38 -9.39
N ASP A 31 -7.42 0.71 -8.25
CA ASP A 31 -8.44 0.96 -7.23
C ASP A 31 -7.89 1.80 -6.07
N MET A 32 -6.78 2.51 -6.28
CA MET A 32 -6.26 3.43 -5.28
C MET A 32 -7.17 4.68 -5.20
N PHE A 33 -7.48 5.09 -3.98
CA PHE A 33 -8.25 6.29 -3.67
C PHE A 33 -7.62 6.97 -2.46
N GLY A 34 -8.05 8.19 -2.14
CA GLY A 34 -7.63 8.91 -0.94
C GLY A 34 -6.23 9.52 -1.04
N THR A 35 -6.10 10.72 -0.47
CA THR A 35 -4.84 11.46 -0.38
C THR A 35 -3.82 10.68 0.45
N GLY A 36 -2.58 10.61 0.00
CA GLY A 36 -1.49 9.96 0.74
C GLY A 36 -1.48 8.43 0.75
N MET A 37 -2.51 7.73 0.21
CA MET A 37 -2.48 6.26 0.13
C MET A 37 -1.32 5.74 -0.71
N GLY A 38 -1.02 6.41 -1.83
CA GLY A 38 0.12 6.05 -2.67
C GLY A 38 1.43 6.10 -1.91
N TYR A 39 1.65 7.14 -1.12
CA TYR A 39 2.81 7.25 -0.25
C TYR A 39 2.84 6.15 0.82
N THR A 40 1.71 5.89 1.49
CA THR A 40 1.62 4.81 2.48
C THR A 40 1.99 3.46 1.89
N ALA A 41 1.52 3.15 0.67
CA ALA A 41 1.83 1.89 -0.02
C ALA A 41 3.31 1.80 -0.43
N LEU A 42 3.84 2.85 -1.05
CA LEU A 42 5.24 2.89 -1.51
C LEU A 42 6.23 2.85 -0.34
N SER A 43 5.93 3.50 0.78
CA SER A 43 6.81 3.53 1.95
C SER A 43 6.90 2.20 2.72
N ARG A 44 6.15 1.16 2.31
CA ARG A 44 6.23 -0.15 2.97
C ARG A 44 7.41 -1.00 2.49
N VAL A 45 7.91 -0.77 1.26
CA VAL A 45 9.00 -1.56 0.70
C VAL A 45 10.36 -0.95 1.05
N ARG A 46 11.33 -1.81 1.38
CA ARG A 46 12.66 -1.38 1.85
C ARG A 46 13.55 -0.84 0.74
N THR A 47 13.43 -1.40 -0.46
CA THR A 47 14.29 -1.08 -1.59
C THR A 47 13.47 -0.92 -2.86
N LEU A 48 14.01 -0.18 -3.83
CA LEU A 48 13.32 0.05 -5.09
C LEU A 48 13.24 -1.23 -5.93
N GLU A 49 14.24 -2.10 -5.83
CA GLU A 49 14.29 -3.40 -6.53
C GLU A 49 13.17 -4.36 -6.09
N GLY A 50 12.65 -4.17 -4.88
CA GLY A 50 11.51 -4.94 -4.35
C GLY A 50 10.14 -4.37 -4.73
N LEU A 51 10.10 -3.20 -5.39
CA LEU A 51 8.87 -2.52 -5.73
C LEU A 51 8.40 -2.91 -7.14
N PHE A 52 7.18 -3.44 -7.23
CA PHE A 52 6.53 -3.71 -8.50
C PHE A 52 5.21 -2.95 -8.57
N LEU A 53 5.05 -2.09 -9.58
CA LEU A 53 3.81 -1.34 -9.82
C LEU A 53 3.07 -1.94 -11.01
N ILE A 54 1.78 -2.18 -10.84
CA ILE A 54 0.86 -2.59 -11.91
C ILE A 54 -0.30 -1.60 -12.01
N ASP A 55 -0.93 -1.53 -13.18
CA ASP A 55 -2.05 -0.62 -13.47
C ASP A 55 -1.74 0.83 -13.07
N LEU A 56 -0.57 1.35 -13.50
CA LEU A 56 -0.08 2.65 -13.06
C LEU A 56 -0.96 3.80 -13.58
N HIS A 57 -1.54 4.55 -12.64
CA HIS A 57 -2.32 5.76 -12.86
C HIS A 57 -1.68 6.91 -12.08
N PRO A 58 -0.82 7.73 -12.71
CA PRO A 58 -0.04 8.77 -12.02
C PRO A 58 -0.89 9.80 -11.28
N ASN A 59 -2.10 10.09 -11.78
CA ASN A 59 -3.07 10.99 -11.16
C ASN A 59 -3.62 10.50 -9.81
N LYS A 60 -3.35 9.26 -9.41
CA LYS A 60 -3.73 8.72 -8.10
C LYS A 60 -2.73 9.09 -7.00
N PHE A 61 -1.57 9.64 -7.36
CA PHE A 61 -0.60 10.16 -6.40
C PHE A 61 -0.86 11.66 -6.18
N TYR A 62 -1.64 11.97 -5.14
CA TYR A 62 -1.98 13.35 -4.79
C TYR A 62 -1.99 13.53 -3.27
N CYS A 63 -1.69 14.76 -2.86
CA CYS A 63 -1.68 15.20 -1.47
C CYS A 63 -2.95 15.99 -1.17
N ASN A 64 -3.33 16.02 0.11
CA ASN A 64 -4.34 16.97 0.58
C ASN A 64 -3.64 18.31 0.80
N GLU A 65 -4.17 19.39 0.20
CA GLU A 65 -3.60 20.74 0.33
C GLU A 65 -3.75 21.32 1.75
N ASN A 66 -4.59 20.72 2.60
CA ASN A 66 -4.85 21.17 3.97
C ASN A 66 -3.98 20.45 5.02
N VAL A 67 -2.95 19.73 4.59
CA VAL A 67 -2.02 19.00 5.46
C VAL A 67 -0.64 19.59 5.24
N ASP A 68 -0.20 20.41 6.20
CA ASP A 68 1.14 21.02 6.25
C ASP A 68 2.23 19.97 6.53
#